data_AF-A0AAI8KBC5-F1
#
_entry.id   AF-A0AAI8KBC5-F1
#
_cell.length_a   1.000
_cell.length_b   1.000
_cell.length_c   1.000
_cell.angle_alpha   90.00
_cell.angle_beta   90.00
_cell.angle_gamma   90.00
#
_symmetry.space_group_name_H-M   'P 1'
#
loop_
_entity.id
_entity.type
_entity.pdbx_description
1 polymer ?
#
loop_
_entity_poly.entity_id
_entity_poly.type
_entity_poly.pdbx_seq_one_letter_code
_entity_poly.pdbx_strand_id
1 'polypeptide(L)'
;MSKTLHGTAKVQVGDRTLVLKPTLKAVRFIESRFGGLRAASQSLHAVSVDAVALVIAAGAGVEGEDIEAFTEEVWQQGAAELTPAATAFLSVLYNPRGGDAGKEQAEKESAP
;
A
#
# COMPACT_ATOMS: atom_id res chain seq x y z
N MET A 1 -25.33 4.01 2.19
CA MET A 1 -24.31 4.93 2.75
C MET A 1 -22.94 4.48 2.24
N SER A 2 -22.48 5.02 1.12
CA SER A 2 -21.24 4.60 0.47
C SER A 2 -20.04 5.13 1.26
N LYS A 3 -19.37 4.26 2.03
CA LYS A 3 -18.05 4.58 2.61
C LYS A 3 -17.07 4.60 1.44
N THR A 4 -16.85 5.78 0.86
CA THR A 4 -15.71 5.98 -0.03
C THR A 4 -14.46 5.56 0.74
N LEU A 5 -13.80 4.47 0.34
CA LEU A 5 -12.54 4.01 0.94
C LEU A 5 -11.49 5.09 0.69
N HIS A 6 -11.37 6.03 1.64
CA HIS A 6 -10.37 7.09 1.60
C HIS A 6 -8.99 6.45 1.53
N GLY A 7 -8.12 6.98 0.67
CA GLY A 7 -6.75 6.48 0.49
C GLY A 7 -6.62 5.19 -0.32
N THR A 8 -7.58 4.93 -1.23
CA THR A 8 -7.35 3.97 -2.31
C THR A 8 -6.33 4.54 -3.30
N ALA A 9 -5.32 3.76 -3.68
CA ALA A 9 -4.27 4.18 -4.61
C ALA A 9 -4.13 3.19 -5.77
N LYS A 10 -3.67 3.66 -6.93
CA LYS A 10 -3.26 2.80 -8.03
C LYS A 10 -1.74 2.67 -8.02
N VAL A 11 -1.24 1.46 -8.24
CA VAL A 11 0.19 1.18 -8.40
C VAL A 11 0.38 0.31 -9.63
N GLN A 12 1.39 0.63 -10.43
CA GLN A 12 1.78 -0.18 -11.57
C GLN A 12 2.86 -1.17 -11.11
N VAL A 13 2.62 -2.46 -11.29
CA VAL A 13 3.59 -3.52 -11.06
C VAL A 13 3.75 -4.34 -12.35
N GLY A 14 4.91 -4.22 -13.00
CA GLY A 14 5.12 -4.71 -14.37
C GLY A 14 4.07 -4.14 -15.32
N ASP A 15 3.33 -5.03 -16.00
CA ASP A 15 2.24 -4.67 -16.91
C ASP A 15 0.87 -4.52 -16.22
N ARG A 16 0.80 -4.75 -14.91
CA ARG A 16 -0.47 -4.75 -14.16
C ARG A 16 -0.68 -3.45 -13.39
N THR A 17 -1.83 -2.82 -13.60
CA THR A 17 -2.30 -1.74 -12.72
C THR A 17 -3.13 -2.33 -11.58
N LEU A 18 -2.60 -2.26 -10.35
CA LEU A 18 -3.26 -2.74 -9.14
C LEU A 18 -3.95 -1.59 -8.40
N VAL A 19 -5.05 -1.91 -7.72
CA VAL A 19 -5.80 -0.96 -6.88
C VAL A 19 -5.63 -1.35 -5.42
N LEU A 20 -4.91 -0.53 -4.65
CA LEU A 20 -4.64 -0.76 -3.23
C LEU A 20 -5.79 -0.24 -2.39
N LYS A 21 -6.47 -1.13 -1.67
CA LYS A 21 -7.64 -0.80 -0.85
C LYS A 21 -7.28 -0.87 0.65
N PRO A 22 -7.46 0.22 1.41
CA PRO A 22 -7.14 0.26 2.83
C PRO A 22 -8.25 -0.44 3.64
N THR A 23 -8.16 -1.77 3.71
CA THR A 23 -9.14 -2.63 4.37
C THR A 23 -8.58 -3.23 5.66
N LEU A 24 -9.46 -3.62 6.60
CA LEU A 24 -9.04 -4.37 7.79
C LEU A 24 -8.36 -5.70 7.43
N LYS A 25 -8.74 -6.31 6.30
CA LYS A 25 -8.09 -7.53 5.79
C LYS A 25 -6.63 -7.27 5.44
N ALA A 26 -6.34 -6.17 4.73
CA ALA A 26 -4.98 -5.75 4.40
C ALA A 26 -4.14 -5.51 5.67
N VAL A 27 -4.71 -4.81 6.67
CA VAL A 27 -4.04 -4.58 7.97
C VAL A 27 -3.68 -5.90 8.64
N ARG A 28 -4.64 -6.81 8.80
CA ARG A 28 -4.42 -8.11 9.45
C ARG A 28 -3.39 -8.96 8.72
N PHE A 29 -3.40 -8.92 7.39
CA PHE A 29 -2.40 -9.61 6.59
C PHE A 29 -1.00 -9.06 6.88
N ILE A 30 -0.81 -7.73 6.83
CA ILE A 30 0.47 -7.09 7.15
C ILE A 30 0.90 -7.44 8.59
N GLU A 31 0.02 -7.29 9.57
CA GLU A 31 0.34 -7.63 10.96
C GLU A 31 0.76 -9.09 11.14
N SER A 32 0.14 -10.04 10.43
CA SER A 32 0.51 -11.45 10.49
C SER A 32 1.91 -11.75 9.96
N ARG A 33 2.46 -10.90 9.08
CA ARG A 33 3.78 -11.08 8.47
C ARG A 33 4.89 -10.30 9.17
N PHE A 34 4.58 -9.08 9.62
CA PHE A 34 5.58 -8.17 10.19
C PHE A 34 5.51 -8.07 11.72
N GLY A 35 4.44 -8.55 12.36
CA GLY A 35 4.21 -8.35 13.79
C GLY A 35 3.69 -6.95 14.15
N GLY A 36 3.17 -6.21 13.16
CA GLY A 36 2.61 -4.87 13.34
C GLY A 36 2.91 -3.92 12.19
N LEU A 37 2.11 -2.85 12.06
CA LEU A 37 2.32 -1.81 11.03
C LEU A 37 3.65 -1.07 11.20
N ARG A 38 4.11 -0.85 12.44
CA ARG A 38 5.40 -0.19 12.72
C ARG A 38 6.58 -1.00 12.20
N ALA A 39 6.56 -2.32 12.39
CA ALA A 39 7.60 -3.21 11.90
C ALA A 39 7.61 -3.25 10.36
N ALA A 40 6.42 -3.29 9.73
CA ALA A 40 6.31 -3.17 8.27
C ALA A 40 6.95 -1.87 7.75
N SER A 41 6.73 -0.74 8.43
CA SER A 41 7.33 0.55 8.07
C SER A 41 8.86 0.54 8.16
N GLN A 42 9.44 -0.13 9.15
CA GLN A 42 10.88 -0.27 9.28
C GLN A 42 11.46 -1.10 8.13
N SER A 43 10.78 -2.19 7.74
CA SER A 43 11.19 -3.02 6.61
C SER A 43 11.09 -2.27 5.27
N LEU A 44 10.08 -1.41 5.09
CA LEU A 44 9.98 -0.52 3.92
C LEU A 44 11.11 0.52 3.90
N HIS A 45 11.50 1.09 5.04
CA HIS A 45 12.66 2.00 5.12
C HIS A 45 13.98 1.31 4.75
N ALA A 46 14.09 0.00 4.98
CA ALA A 46 15.23 -0.81 4.53
C ALA A 46 15.14 -1.22 3.05
N VAL A 47 14.11 -0.78 2.31
CA VAL A 47 13.87 -1.12 0.90
C VAL A 47 13.83 -2.64 0.68
N SER A 48 13.25 -3.37 1.63
CA SER A 48 13.11 -4.83 1.54
C SER A 48 12.12 -5.19 0.42
N VAL A 49 12.56 -6.06 -0.51
CA VAL A 49 11.74 -6.57 -1.61
C VAL A 49 10.47 -7.26 -1.07
N ASP A 50 10.64 -8.16 -0.11
CA ASP A 50 9.52 -8.86 0.54
C ASP A 50 8.57 -7.87 1.23
N ALA A 51 9.11 -6.84 1.87
CA ALA A 51 8.28 -5.84 2.54
C ALA A 51 7.41 -5.07 1.55
N VAL A 52 8.01 -4.63 0.44
CA VAL A 52 7.30 -3.93 -0.63
C VAL A 52 6.24 -4.85 -1.24
N ALA A 53 6.60 -6.07 -1.59
CA ALA A 53 5.70 -7.04 -2.20
C ALA A 53 4.50 -7.36 -1.29
N LEU A 54 4.75 -7.71 -0.03
CA LEU A 54 3.69 -8.08 0.91
C LEU A 54 2.75 -6.91 1.23
N VAL A 55 3.24 -5.68 1.33
CA VAL A 55 2.39 -4.50 1.58
C VAL A 55 1.52 -4.17 0.37
N ILE A 56 2.06 -4.25 -0.85
CA ILE A 56 1.30 -4.03 -2.08
C ILE A 56 0.29 -5.17 -2.29
N ALA A 57 0.70 -6.42 -2.10
CA ALA A 57 -0.16 -7.60 -2.18
C ALA A 57 -1.35 -7.49 -1.21
N ALA A 58 -1.10 -7.06 0.03
CA ALA A 58 -2.14 -6.85 1.03
C ALA A 58 -3.20 -5.83 0.57
N GLY A 59 -2.76 -4.72 -0.02
CA GLY A 59 -3.66 -3.70 -0.55
C GLY A 59 -4.41 -4.15 -1.81
N ALA A 60 -3.74 -4.89 -2.69
CA ALA A 60 -4.30 -5.38 -3.94
C ALA A 60 -5.20 -6.62 -3.75
N GLY A 61 -5.10 -7.30 -2.61
CA GLY A 61 -5.81 -8.55 -2.34
C GLY A 61 -5.19 -9.77 -3.03
N VAL A 62 -3.87 -9.76 -3.25
CA VAL A 62 -3.11 -10.91 -3.76
C VAL A 62 -2.83 -11.87 -2.60
N GLU A 63 -3.16 -13.15 -2.76
CA GLU A 63 -3.08 -14.16 -1.68
C GLU A 63 -2.53 -15.51 -2.17
N GLY A 64 -1.98 -16.31 -1.26
CA GLY A 64 -1.59 -17.70 -1.53
C GLY A 64 -0.35 -17.82 -2.41
N GLU A 65 -0.37 -18.79 -3.33
CA GLU A 65 0.72 -19.11 -4.26
C GLU A 65 1.09 -17.94 -5.18
N ASP A 66 0.16 -16.99 -5.39
CA ASP A 66 0.41 -15.80 -6.20
C ASP A 66 1.41 -14.82 -5.57
N ILE A 67 1.68 -14.92 -4.27
CA ILE A 67 2.60 -13.99 -3.57
C ILE A 67 4.04 -14.19 -4.03
N GLU A 68 4.49 -15.42 -4.28
CA GLU A 68 5.88 -15.66 -4.68
C GLU A 68 6.16 -15.09 -6.07
N ALA A 69 5.28 -15.38 -7.04
CA ALA A 69 5.34 -14.79 -8.38
C ALA A 69 5.23 -13.25 -8.33
N PHE A 70 4.36 -12.73 -7.45
CA PHE A 70 4.24 -11.30 -7.26
C PHE A 70 5.53 -10.66 -6.71
N THR A 71 6.20 -11.31 -5.76
CA THR A 71 7.48 -10.84 -5.21
C THR A 71 8.56 -10.80 -6.29
N GLU A 72 8.61 -11.80 -7.17
CA GLU A 72 9.52 -11.80 -8.32
C GLU A 72 9.25 -10.60 -9.24
N GLU A 73 7.99 -10.30 -9.57
CA GLU A 73 7.64 -9.12 -10.38
C GLU A 73 8.05 -7.80 -9.72
N VAL A 74 7.87 -7.68 -8.41
CA VAL A 74 8.32 -6.51 -7.62
C VAL A 74 9.84 -6.39 -7.65
N TRP A 75 10.57 -7.51 -7.59
CA TRP A 75 12.02 -7.51 -7.71
C TRP A 75 12.49 -7.07 -9.09
N GLN A 76 11.87 -7.59 -10.16
CA GLN A 76 12.19 -7.27 -11.55
C GLN A 76 11.96 -5.78 -11.87
N GLN A 77 10.88 -5.18 -11.37
CA GLN A 77 10.64 -3.75 -11.53
C GLN A 77 11.56 -2.89 -10.65
N GLY A 78 11.91 -3.40 -9.47
CA GLY A 78 12.78 -2.72 -8.52
C GLY A 78 12.02 -2.22 -7.29
N ALA A 79 12.37 -2.78 -6.12
CA ALA A 79 11.74 -2.43 -4.86
C ALA A 79 11.87 -0.94 -4.49
N ALA A 80 12.98 -0.28 -4.87
CA ALA A 80 13.18 1.14 -4.61
C ALA A 80 12.13 2.03 -5.31
N GLU A 81 11.72 1.68 -6.53
CA GLU A 81 10.70 2.40 -7.29
C GLU A 81 9.31 2.26 -6.66
N LEU A 82 9.01 1.07 -6.12
CA LEU A 82 7.70 0.73 -5.55
C LEU A 82 7.58 1.10 -4.06
N THR A 83 8.69 1.34 -3.37
CA THR A 83 8.72 1.69 -1.94
C THR A 83 7.90 2.94 -1.59
N PRO A 84 7.91 4.04 -2.37
CA PRO A 84 7.06 5.21 -2.12
C PRO A 84 5.57 4.86 -2.12
N ALA A 85 5.12 4.03 -3.08
CA ALA A 85 3.73 3.60 -3.18
C ALA A 85 3.32 2.72 -1.99
N ALA A 86 4.15 1.75 -1.62
CA ALA A 86 3.94 0.91 -0.44
C ALA A 86 3.90 1.73 0.86
N THR A 87 4.79 2.72 1.00
CA THR A 87 4.87 3.60 2.17
C THR A 87 3.65 4.53 2.27
N ALA A 88 3.20 5.08 1.15
CA ALA A 88 1.99 5.90 1.10
C ALA A 88 0.75 5.07 1.48
N PHE A 89 0.63 3.86 0.96
CA PHE A 89 -0.45 2.94 1.33
C PHE A 89 -0.42 2.57 2.81
N LEU A 90 0.76 2.19 3.34
CA LEU A 90 0.91 1.87 4.76
C LEU A 90 0.53 3.06 5.66
N SER A 91 0.83 4.29 5.22
CA SER A 91 0.47 5.52 5.94
C SER A 91 -1.04 5.71 6.06
N VAL A 92 -1.80 5.37 5.01
CA VAL A 92 -3.27 5.37 5.05
C VAL A 92 -3.79 4.36 6.07
N LEU A 93 -3.14 3.20 6.23
CA LEU A 93 -3.56 2.17 7.19
C LEU A 93 -3.41 2.60 8.65
N TYR A 94 -2.51 3.53 8.99
CA TYR A 94 -2.41 4.07 10.35
C TYR A 94 -3.66 4.86 10.76
N ASN A 95 -4.33 5.50 9.80
CA ASN A 95 -5.55 6.24 10.04
C ASN A 95 -6.49 6.17 8.81
N PRO A 96 -7.22 5.05 8.64
CA PRO A 96 -8.09 4.85 7.49
C PRO A 96 -9.34 5.75 7.50
N ARG A 97 -9.57 6.52 8.58
CA ARG A 97 -10.61 7.56 8.64
C ARG A 97 -10.19 8.85 7.94
N GLY A 98 -8.90 9.04 7.64
CA GLY A 98 -8.34 10.28 7.12
C GLY A 98 -8.10 11.34 8.21
N GLY A 99 -7.62 12.52 7.81
CA GLY A 99 -7.75 13.73 8.64
C GLY A 99 -9.22 14.08 8.77
N ASP A 100 -9.62 14.68 9.90
CA ASP A 100 -11.02 14.95 10.27
C ASP A 100 -11.97 15.19 9.09
N ALA A 101 -13.15 14.55 9.14
CA ALA A 101 -14.27 14.89 8.27
C ALA A 101 -14.56 16.39 8.41
N GLY A 102 -13.99 17.20 7.52
CA GLY A 102 -14.02 18.67 7.63
C GLY A 102 -12.76 19.41 7.17
N LYS A 103 -11.68 18.76 6.75
CA LYS A 103 -10.63 19.44 5.98
C LYS A 103 -10.61 18.90 4.57
N GLU A 104 -11.31 19.61 3.69
CA GLU A 104 -11.10 19.55 2.25
C GLU A 104 -9.60 19.58 2.01
N GLN A 105 -9.09 18.50 1.42
CA GLN A 105 -7.74 18.45 0.91
C GLN A 105 -7.69 19.55 -0.15
N ALA A 106 -7.10 20.70 0.21
CA ALA A 106 -7.01 21.85 -0.68
C ALA A 106 -6.47 21.35 -2.02
N GLU A 107 -7.36 21.31 -3.01
CA GLU A 107 -6.97 21.15 -4.40
C GLU A 107 -5.95 22.26 -4.63
N LYS A 108 -4.69 21.89 -4.81
CA LYS A 108 -3.72 22.78 -5.42
C LYS A 108 -4.17 22.91 -6.86
N GLU A 109 -5.13 23.82 -7.07
CA GLU A 109 -5.41 24.41 -8.36
C GLU A 109 -4.11 25.09 -8.79
N SER A 110 -3.36 24.40 -9.64
CA SER A 110 -2.31 25.04 -10.43
C SER A 110 -3.02 26.06 -11.32
N ALA A 111 -3.05 27.31 -10.84
CA ALA A 111 -3.48 28.47 -11.62
C ALA A 111 -2.47 28.73 -12.78
N PRO A 112 -2.95 29.29 -13.90
CA PRO A 112 -2.28 29.28 -15.21
C PRO A 112 -1.02 30.14 -15.31
#